data_AF-A0A9D4ZV71-F1
#
_entry.id   AF-A0A9D4ZV71-F1
#
_cell.length_a   1.000
_cell.length_b   1.000
_cell.length_c   1.000
_cell.angle_alpha   90.00
_cell.angle_beta   90.00
_cell.angle_gamma   90.00
#
_symmetry.space_group_name_H-M   'P 1'
#
loop_
_entity.id
_entity.type
_entity.pdbx_description
1 polymer ?
#
loop_
_entity_poly.entity_id
_entity_poly.type
_entity_poly.pdbx_seq_one_letter_code
_entity_poly.pdbx_strand_id
1 'polypeptide(L)'
;MGIPDADGSAAFPLTPLGEACLRRDLTSLHEVLEKIGYKDDEGAATELSFQMWTNQMQQTLDSKKKGDSAFRQKDFKNAIDGYTQVSNISLFSQVGYFIEVGSMTSPTIFARRSLSYLFSNMPNEALGDAMQAQMISPIWHLAFYLQAVALLALGRENDAQVALKEGSSLESNKSTN
;
A
#
# COMPACT_ATOMS: atom_id res chain seq x y z
N MET A 1 10.35 -27.96 -43.77
CA MET A 1 9.59 -28.07 -42.51
C MET A 1 10.25 -27.12 -41.53
N GLY A 2 9.56 -26.06 -41.12
CA GLY A 2 10.09 -25.06 -40.21
C GLY A 2 10.14 -25.59 -38.78
N ILE A 3 11.28 -25.35 -38.12
CA ILE A 3 11.46 -25.49 -36.68
C ILE A 3 10.58 -24.43 -36.00
N PRO A 4 9.83 -24.73 -34.92
CA PRO A 4 9.25 -23.69 -34.09
C PRO A 4 10.32 -23.18 -33.12
N ASP A 5 10.93 -22.04 -33.46
CA ASP A 5 11.58 -21.17 -32.48
C ASP A 5 10.52 -20.18 -31.97
N ALA A 6 10.23 -20.21 -30.67
CA ALA A 6 9.84 -19.02 -29.90
C ALA A 6 9.77 -19.35 -28.40
N ASP A 7 10.88 -19.05 -27.74
CA ASP A 7 11.01 -18.66 -26.34
C ASP A 7 9.99 -17.57 -25.93
N GLY A 8 9.66 -17.51 -24.63
CA GLY A 8 8.91 -16.40 -24.04
C GLY A 8 7.71 -16.84 -23.21
N SER A 9 7.91 -16.90 -21.89
CA SER A 9 6.89 -16.89 -20.82
C SER A 9 5.53 -16.39 -21.31
N ALA A 10 4.49 -17.23 -21.23
CA ALA A 10 3.12 -16.83 -21.50
C ALA A 10 2.77 -15.66 -20.58
N ALA A 11 2.89 -14.43 -21.10
CA ALA A 11 2.54 -13.23 -20.39
C ALA A 11 1.04 -13.30 -20.11
N PHE A 12 0.66 -13.53 -18.86
CA PHE A 12 -0.72 -13.42 -18.45
C PHE A 12 -1.22 -12.01 -18.80
N PRO A 13 -2.44 -11.86 -19.35
CA PRO A 13 -2.95 -10.54 -19.71
C PRO A 13 -3.03 -9.68 -18.45
N LEU A 14 -2.22 -8.63 -18.39
CA LEU A 14 -2.23 -7.68 -17.29
C LEU A 14 -3.34 -6.64 -17.55
N THR A 15 -3.94 -6.15 -16.47
CA THR A 15 -4.80 -4.97 -16.53
C THR A 15 -3.94 -3.71 -16.78
N PRO A 16 -4.56 -2.57 -17.14
CA PRO A 16 -3.82 -1.31 -17.28
C PRO A 16 -3.01 -0.93 -16.04
N LEU A 17 -3.51 -1.27 -14.84
CA LEU A 17 -2.80 -1.07 -13.58
C LEU A 17 -1.61 -2.03 -13.44
N GLY A 18 -1.80 -3.33 -13.73
CA GLY A 18 -0.71 -4.31 -13.73
C GLY A 18 0.42 -3.94 -14.70
N GLU A 19 0.08 -3.44 -15.89
CA GLU A 19 1.07 -2.92 -16.84
C GLU A 19 1.80 -1.68 -16.34
N ALA A 20 1.09 -0.74 -15.71
CA ALA A 20 1.71 0.42 -15.08
C ALA A 20 2.71 0.01 -13.99
N CYS A 21 2.38 -1.02 -13.22
CA CYS A 21 3.29 -1.59 -12.21
C CYS A 21 4.54 -2.22 -12.84
N LEU A 22 4.37 -2.99 -13.91
CA LEU A 22 5.50 -3.59 -14.64
C LEU A 22 6.43 -2.51 -15.23
N ARG A 23 5.87 -1.42 -15.74
CA ARG A 23 6.63 -0.26 -16.25
C ARG A 23 7.18 0.65 -15.14
N ARG A 24 6.85 0.37 -13.87
CA ARG A 24 7.13 1.23 -12.71
C ARG A 24 6.63 2.66 -12.90
N ASP A 25 5.47 2.83 -13.54
CA ASP A 25 4.84 4.12 -13.73
C ASP A 25 4.19 4.60 -12.42
N LEU A 26 5.02 5.20 -11.56
CA LEU A 26 4.61 5.70 -10.26
C LEU A 26 3.50 6.76 -10.35
N THR A 27 3.37 7.46 -11.49
CA THR A 27 2.34 8.48 -11.69
C THR A 27 0.97 7.83 -11.82
N SER A 28 0.86 6.80 -12.65
CA SER A 28 -0.37 6.02 -12.78
C SER A 28 -0.78 5.37 -11.45
N LEU A 29 0.18 4.84 -10.68
CA LEU A 29 -0.10 4.29 -9.35
C LEU A 29 -0.57 5.36 -8.35
N HIS A 30 -0.01 6.57 -8.43
CA HIS A 30 -0.41 7.71 -7.59
C HIS A 30 -1.87 8.08 -7.84
N GLU A 31 -2.30 8.20 -9.10
CA GLU A 31 -3.67 8.53 -9.46
C GLU A 31 -4.68 7.48 -8.98
N VAL A 32 -4.29 6.20 -8.95
CA VAL A 32 -5.12 5.13 -8.40
C VAL A 32 -5.22 5.23 -6.88
N LEU A 33 -4.08 5.37 -6.17
CA LEU A 33 -4.06 5.46 -4.70
C LEU A 33 -4.65 6.76 -4.14
N GLU A 34 -4.68 7.83 -4.94
CA GLU A 34 -5.38 9.06 -4.61
C GLU A 34 -6.90 8.85 -4.56
N LYS A 35 -7.45 8.09 -5.50
CA LYS A 35 -8.90 7.83 -5.60
C LYS A 35 -9.43 6.87 -4.54
N ILE A 36 -8.54 6.07 -3.95
CA ILE A 36 -8.93 5.07 -2.95
C ILE A 36 -9.26 5.74 -1.63
N GLY A 37 -10.46 5.48 -1.13
CA GLY A 37 -10.91 6.01 0.15
C GLY A 37 -10.55 5.08 1.28
N TYR A 38 -10.42 5.62 2.50
CA TYR A 38 -10.35 4.82 3.73
C TYR A 38 -11.62 3.99 4.00
N LYS A 39 -12.69 4.22 3.24
CA LYS A 39 -13.93 3.43 3.31
C LYS A 39 -13.79 2.05 2.65
N ASP A 40 -12.77 1.90 1.82
CA ASP A 40 -12.40 0.63 1.18
C ASP A 40 -11.52 -0.24 2.09
N ASP A 41 -11.16 0.27 3.27
CA ASP A 41 -10.49 -0.50 4.33
C ASP A 41 -11.57 -1.31 5.07
N GLU A 42 -11.80 -2.57 4.67
CA GLU A 42 -12.69 -3.46 5.42
C GLU A 42 -12.10 -3.79 6.80
N GLY A 43 -12.77 -3.29 7.85
CA GLY A 43 -12.60 -3.76 9.23
C GLY A 43 -11.65 -2.94 10.12
N ALA A 44 -12.25 -2.16 11.04
CA ALA A 44 -11.85 -2.01 12.46
C ALA A 44 -12.47 -0.72 13.03
N ALA A 45 -13.68 -0.80 13.57
CA ALA A 45 -14.23 0.23 14.41
C ALA A 45 -14.94 -0.43 15.60
N THR A 46 -14.30 -0.38 16.77
CA THR A 46 -14.98 -0.63 18.05
C THR A 46 -14.46 0.35 19.10
N GLU A 47 -15.41 0.83 19.89
CA GLU A 47 -15.39 1.98 20.80
C GLU A 47 -14.48 1.81 22.04
N LEU A 48 -13.73 2.86 22.43
CA LEU A 48 -13.02 2.97 23.71
C LEU A 48 -13.15 4.39 24.31
N SER A 49 -12.83 4.50 25.60
CA SER A 49 -13.26 5.57 26.52
C SER A 49 -12.97 7.04 26.10
N PHE A 50 -14.00 7.89 26.27
CA PHE A 50 -14.17 9.24 25.71
C PHE A 50 -13.06 10.28 25.93
N GLN A 51 -12.25 10.21 27.00
CA GLN A 51 -11.36 11.33 27.39
C GLN A 51 -9.89 11.16 26.95
N MET A 52 -9.36 9.92 26.95
CA MET A 52 -8.04 9.63 26.36
C MET A 52 -8.12 9.49 24.84
N TRP A 53 -9.27 9.04 24.35
CA TRP A 53 -9.57 8.90 22.93
C TRP A 53 -9.49 10.23 22.16
N THR A 54 -10.05 11.33 22.67
CA THR A 54 -10.12 12.59 21.91
C THR A 54 -8.74 13.16 21.57
N ASN A 55 -7.79 13.24 22.50
CA ASN A 55 -6.48 13.84 22.21
C ASN A 55 -5.61 12.99 21.29
N GLN A 56 -5.51 11.68 21.53
CA GLN A 56 -4.69 10.78 20.71
C GLN A 56 -5.32 10.54 19.33
N MET A 57 -6.64 10.33 19.27
CA MET A 57 -7.35 10.22 18.00
C MET A 57 -7.26 11.52 17.19
N GLN A 58 -7.37 12.68 17.83
CA GLN A 58 -7.22 13.97 17.15
C GLN A 58 -5.82 14.11 16.55
N GLN A 59 -4.76 13.78 17.29
CA GLN A 59 -3.39 13.79 16.77
C GLN A 59 -3.19 12.81 15.61
N THR A 60 -3.75 11.60 15.70
CA THR A 60 -3.72 10.61 14.61
C THR A 60 -4.48 11.13 13.38
N LEU A 61 -5.67 11.71 13.55
CA LEU A 61 -6.48 12.26 12.46
C LEU A 61 -5.80 13.46 11.80
N ASP A 62 -5.17 14.35 12.57
CA ASP A 62 -4.49 15.52 12.03
C ASP A 62 -3.20 15.14 11.29
N SER A 63 -2.43 14.18 11.82
CA SER A 63 -1.26 13.62 11.13
C SER A 63 -1.65 12.90 9.85
N LYS A 64 -2.76 12.16 9.87
CA LYS A 64 -3.34 11.50 8.70
C LYS A 64 -3.77 12.51 7.64
N LYS A 65 -4.52 13.55 8.03
CA LYS A 65 -4.92 14.64 7.12
C LYS A 65 -3.72 15.36 6.51
N LYS A 66 -2.68 15.61 7.32
CA LYS A 66 -1.41 16.18 6.84
C LYS A 66 -0.75 15.28 5.81
N GLY A 67 -0.62 13.98 6.11
CA GLY A 67 -0.07 12.98 5.19
C GLY A 67 -0.84 12.92 3.87
N ASP A 68 -2.18 12.85 3.93
CA ASP A 68 -3.03 12.81 2.73
C ASP A 68 -2.98 14.09 1.91
N SER A 69 -2.92 15.25 2.56
CA SER A 69 -2.78 16.52 1.87
C SER A 69 -1.45 16.60 1.14
N ALA A 70 -0.35 16.21 1.80
CA ALA A 70 0.97 16.17 1.21
C ALA A 70 1.04 15.15 0.05
N PHE A 71 0.45 13.97 0.22
CA PHE A 71 0.37 12.93 -0.81
C PHE A 71 -0.37 13.42 -2.06
N ARG A 72 -1.52 14.10 -1.89
CA ARG A 72 -2.27 14.72 -3.00
C ARG A 72 -1.47 15.83 -3.70
N GLN A 73 -0.68 16.60 -2.94
CA GLN A 73 0.20 17.64 -3.48
C GLN A 73 1.51 17.09 -4.07
N LYS A 74 1.70 15.75 -4.08
CA LYS A 74 2.93 15.08 -4.51
C LYS A 74 4.17 15.50 -3.71
N ASP A 75 3.96 15.99 -2.49
CA ASP A 75 5.01 16.26 -1.52
C ASP A 75 5.30 15.00 -0.70
N PHE A 76 6.03 14.07 -1.33
CA PHE A 76 6.23 12.72 -0.81
C PHE A 76 7.04 12.68 0.49
N LYS A 77 7.95 13.64 0.72
CA LYS A 77 8.71 13.73 1.97
C LYS A 77 7.80 14.05 3.15
N ASN A 78 6.93 15.05 2.99
CA ASN A 78 5.96 15.40 4.03
C ASN A 78 4.85 14.35 4.17
N ALA A 79 4.51 13.64 3.08
CA ALA A 79 3.60 12.50 3.14
C ALA A 79 4.19 11.36 4.00
N ILE A 80 5.46 11.02 3.80
CA ILE A 80 6.19 10.03 4.61
C ILE A 80 6.18 10.42 6.09
N ASP A 81 6.52 11.68 6.41
CA ASP A 81 6.51 12.19 7.79
C ASP A 81 5.12 12.06 8.44
N GLY A 82 4.08 12.50 7.74
CA GLY A 82 2.69 12.43 8.24
C GLY A 82 2.23 11.00 8.49
N TYR A 83 2.48 10.09 7.55
CA TYR A 83 2.09 8.68 7.70
C TYR A 83 2.93 7.93 8.73
N THR A 84 4.22 8.28 8.89
CA THR A 84 5.10 7.72 9.93
C THR A 84 4.64 8.11 11.33
N GLN A 85 4.23 9.36 11.53
CA GLN A 85 3.63 9.80 12.79
C GLN A 85 2.37 9.00 13.13
N VAL A 86 1.49 8.75 12.16
CA VAL A 86 0.29 7.91 12.37
C VAL A 86 0.66 6.48 12.78
N SER A 87 1.63 5.86 12.10
CA SER A 87 2.09 4.50 12.47
C SER A 87 2.71 4.46 13.86
N ASN A 88 3.55 5.44 14.21
CA ASN A 88 4.18 5.51 15.52
C ASN A 88 3.14 5.69 16.64
N ILE A 89 2.17 6.60 16.46
CA ILE A 89 1.08 6.79 17.44
C ILE A 89 0.30 5.47 17.63
N SER A 90 0.05 4.73 16.55
CA SER A 90 -0.63 3.43 16.61
C SER A 90 0.19 2.37 17.36
N LEU A 91 1.51 2.34 17.17
CA LEU A 91 2.45 1.45 17.88
C LEU A 91 2.52 1.77 19.38
N PHE A 92 2.58 3.04 19.77
CA PHE A 92 2.61 3.43 21.20
C PHE A 92 1.32 3.05 21.95
N SER A 93 0.19 2.98 21.25
CA SER A 93 -1.06 2.49 21.85
C SER A 93 -1.02 0.99 22.20
N GLN A 94 -0.20 0.19 21.52
CA GLN A 94 -0.14 -1.26 21.71
C GLN A 94 0.80 -1.69 22.85
N VAL A 95 1.75 -0.84 23.25
CA VAL A 95 2.71 -1.12 24.34
C VAL A 95 2.18 -0.65 25.71
N GLY A 96 1.07 0.11 25.73
CA GLY A 96 0.62 0.86 26.92
C GLY A 96 -0.32 0.14 27.90
N TYR A 97 -1.18 -0.78 27.47
CA TYR A 97 -2.07 -1.56 28.35
C TYR A 97 -2.75 -2.61 27.47
N PHE A 98 -3.10 -3.78 28.03
CA PHE A 98 -3.93 -4.78 27.36
C PHE A 98 -5.23 -4.13 26.86
N ILE A 99 -5.26 -3.75 25.59
CA ILE A 99 -6.44 -3.33 24.86
C ILE A 99 -6.48 -4.27 23.66
N GLU A 100 -7.20 -5.38 23.81
CA GLU A 100 -7.80 -5.96 22.62
C GLU A 100 -8.72 -4.90 22.01
N VAL A 101 -8.59 -4.71 20.70
CA VAL A 101 -9.52 -4.03 19.79
C VAL A 101 -9.22 -2.56 19.42
N GLY A 102 -8.95 -2.36 18.13
CA GLY A 102 -8.98 -1.08 17.42
C GLY A 102 -7.72 -0.75 16.62
N SER A 103 -7.29 -1.61 15.69
CA SER A 103 -6.15 -1.26 14.83
C SER A 103 -6.53 -0.09 13.93
N MET A 104 -6.07 1.13 14.25
CA MET A 104 -6.16 2.29 13.34
C MET A 104 -5.24 2.15 12.12
N THR A 105 -4.64 0.98 11.93
CA THR A 105 -3.71 0.65 10.85
C THR A 105 -4.48 0.39 9.56
N SER A 106 -4.79 1.47 8.86
CA SER A 106 -5.35 1.38 7.52
C SER A 106 -4.29 0.85 6.54
N PRO A 107 -4.59 -0.18 5.73
CA PRO A 107 -3.67 -0.65 4.68
C PRO A 107 -3.39 0.48 3.66
N THR A 108 -4.36 1.39 3.46
CA THR A 108 -4.20 2.59 2.61
C THR A 108 -3.06 3.50 3.08
N ILE A 109 -2.85 3.66 4.39
CA ILE A 109 -1.74 4.47 4.92
C ILE A 109 -0.39 3.89 4.50
N PHE A 110 -0.22 2.58 4.69
CA PHE A 110 1.00 1.87 4.30
C PHE A 110 1.19 1.89 2.79
N ALA A 111 0.15 1.69 2.00
CA ALA A 111 0.25 1.77 0.54
C ALA A 111 0.68 3.15 0.05
N ARG A 112 0.10 4.23 0.59
CA ARG A 112 0.48 5.60 0.21
C ARG A 112 1.89 5.97 0.67
N ARG A 113 2.30 5.52 1.86
CA ARG A 113 3.68 5.73 2.34
C ARG A 113 4.68 4.90 1.53
N SER A 114 4.35 3.66 1.17
CA SER A 114 5.13 2.82 0.24
C SER A 114 5.38 3.53 -1.09
N LEU A 115 4.32 4.05 -1.72
CA LEU A 115 4.48 4.80 -2.97
C LEU A 115 5.31 6.08 -2.79
N SER A 116 5.14 6.78 -1.66
CA SER A 116 5.94 7.97 -1.34
C SER A 116 7.44 7.63 -1.17
N TYR A 117 7.76 6.48 -0.59
CA TYR A 117 9.12 5.96 -0.54
C TYR A 117 9.68 5.64 -1.93
N LEU A 118 8.87 5.05 -2.82
CA LEU A 118 9.28 4.82 -4.21
C LEU A 118 9.62 6.12 -4.95
N PHE A 119 8.81 7.16 -4.80
CA PHE A 119 9.11 8.49 -5.34
C PHE A 119 10.36 9.14 -4.71
N SER A 120 10.71 8.73 -3.49
CA SER A 120 11.88 9.21 -2.76
C SER A 120 13.12 8.33 -2.96
N ASN A 121 13.07 7.35 -3.88
CA ASN A 121 14.15 6.40 -4.16
C ASN A 121 14.55 5.54 -2.93
N MET A 122 13.56 5.14 -2.13
CA MET A 122 13.70 4.30 -0.92
C MET A 122 12.96 2.96 -1.09
N PRO A 123 13.39 2.09 -2.02
CA PRO A 123 12.61 0.91 -2.40
C PRO A 123 12.56 -0.21 -1.34
N ASN A 124 13.50 -0.26 -0.39
CA ASN A 124 13.46 -1.24 0.71
C ASN A 124 12.35 -0.90 1.71
N GLU A 125 12.26 0.37 2.09
CA GLU A 125 11.22 0.91 2.95
C GLU A 125 9.85 0.80 2.29
N ALA A 126 9.79 1.06 0.97
CA ALA A 126 8.58 0.85 0.19
C ALA A 126 8.11 -0.61 0.22
N LEU A 127 9.02 -1.57 0.06
CA LEU A 127 8.68 -2.99 0.13
C LEU A 127 8.16 -3.38 1.52
N GLY A 128 8.81 -2.89 2.58
CA GLY A 128 8.36 -3.11 3.96
C GLY A 128 6.92 -2.64 4.18
N ASP A 129 6.59 -1.42 3.74
CA ASP A 129 5.24 -0.89 3.84
C ASP A 129 4.22 -1.66 2.97
N ALA A 130 4.61 -2.08 1.77
CA ALA A 130 3.73 -2.86 0.90
C ALA A 130 3.41 -4.25 1.49
N MET A 131 4.37 -4.86 2.20
CA MET A 131 4.15 -6.09 2.95
C MET A 131 3.26 -5.88 4.18
N GLN A 132 3.40 -4.75 4.89
CA GLN A 132 2.49 -4.39 5.99
C GLN A 132 1.06 -4.18 5.49
N ALA A 133 0.87 -3.49 4.36
CA ALA A 133 -0.44 -3.31 3.74
C ALA A 133 -1.09 -4.67 3.38
N GLN A 134 -0.31 -5.61 2.84
CA GLN A 134 -0.76 -6.96 2.51
C GLN A 134 -1.10 -7.79 3.76
N MET A 135 -0.33 -7.65 4.84
CA MET A 135 -0.63 -8.32 6.11
C MET A 135 -1.97 -7.86 6.70
N ILE A 136 -2.27 -6.57 6.58
CA ILE A 136 -3.53 -5.98 7.05
C ILE A 136 -4.69 -6.35 6.13
N SER A 137 -4.49 -6.35 4.81
CA SER A 137 -5.51 -6.70 3.83
C SER A 137 -4.98 -7.72 2.80
N PRO A 138 -5.07 -9.03 3.09
CA PRO A 138 -4.48 -10.09 2.26
C PRO A 138 -5.08 -10.22 0.87
N ILE A 139 -6.30 -9.72 0.66
CA ILE A 139 -7.01 -9.79 -0.64
C ILE A 139 -6.86 -8.51 -1.46
N TRP A 140 -6.12 -7.51 -0.97
CA TRP A 140 -5.98 -6.23 -1.64
C TRP A 140 -4.87 -6.25 -2.69
N HIS A 141 -5.25 -6.42 -3.95
CA HIS A 141 -4.33 -6.51 -5.11
C HIS A 141 -3.29 -5.38 -5.18
N LEU A 142 -3.62 -4.17 -4.75
CA LEU A 142 -2.70 -3.03 -4.74
C LEU A 142 -1.49 -3.22 -3.83
N ALA A 143 -1.64 -3.96 -2.73
CA ALA A 143 -0.50 -4.27 -1.87
C ALA A 143 0.54 -5.11 -2.62
N PHE A 144 0.09 -6.13 -3.38
CA PHE A 144 0.96 -6.96 -4.22
C PHE A 144 1.58 -6.17 -5.37
N TYR A 145 0.83 -5.27 -5.99
CA TYR A 145 1.35 -4.38 -7.03
C TYR A 145 2.44 -3.44 -6.51
N LEU A 146 2.27 -2.87 -5.31
CA LEU A 146 3.33 -2.07 -4.68
C LEU A 146 4.57 -2.91 -4.33
N GLN A 147 4.39 -4.15 -3.85
CA GLN A 147 5.50 -5.08 -3.64
C GLN A 147 6.27 -5.32 -4.95
N ALA A 148 5.56 -5.59 -6.05
CA ALA A 148 6.17 -5.77 -7.36
C ALA A 148 6.99 -4.56 -7.80
N VAL A 149 6.44 -3.35 -7.72
CA VAL A 149 7.16 -2.12 -8.12
C VAL A 149 8.40 -1.90 -7.26
N ALA A 150 8.32 -2.16 -5.96
CA ALA A 150 9.48 -2.06 -5.05
C ALA A 150 10.54 -3.13 -5.36
N LEU A 151 10.14 -4.37 -5.63
CA LEU A 151 11.05 -5.46 -6.01
C LEU A 151 11.74 -5.19 -7.36
N LEU A 152 11.02 -4.66 -8.35
CA LEU A 152 11.62 -4.21 -9.61
C LEU A 152 12.63 -3.08 -9.39
N ALA A 153 12.33 -2.13 -8.50
CA ALA A 153 13.26 -1.07 -8.14
C ALA A 153 14.52 -1.59 -7.41
N LEU A 154 14.44 -2.75 -6.77
CA LEU A 154 15.54 -3.46 -6.12
C LEU A 154 16.31 -4.41 -7.05
N GLY A 155 15.89 -4.61 -8.30
CA GLY A 155 16.47 -5.60 -9.21
C GLY A 155 16.18 -7.05 -8.79
N ARG A 156 15.01 -7.29 -8.18
CA ARG A 156 14.52 -8.63 -7.78
C ARG A 156 13.39 -9.06 -8.70
N GLU A 157 13.67 -9.25 -9.98
CA GLU A 157 12.67 -9.45 -11.03
C GLU A 157 11.84 -10.71 -10.82
N ASN A 158 12.44 -11.80 -10.37
CA ASN A 158 11.72 -13.06 -10.12
C ASN A 158 10.64 -12.88 -9.05
N ASP A 159 10.98 -12.24 -7.93
CA ASP A 159 10.04 -11.98 -6.85
C ASP A 159 8.96 -10.97 -7.30
N ALA A 160 9.35 -9.99 -8.11
CA ALA A 160 8.40 -9.03 -8.67
C ALA A 160 7.38 -9.69 -9.60
N GLN A 161 7.80 -10.66 -10.42
CA GLN A 161 6.88 -11.41 -11.28
C GLN A 161 5.88 -12.22 -10.47
N VAL A 162 6.31 -12.83 -9.37
CA VAL A 162 5.41 -13.53 -8.44
C VAL A 162 4.39 -12.55 -7.87
N ALA A 163 4.83 -11.40 -7.35
CA ALA A 163 3.95 -10.39 -6.79
C ALA A 163 2.96 -9.81 -7.83
N LEU A 164 3.40 -9.56 -9.07
CA LEU A 164 2.52 -9.12 -10.16
C LEU A 164 1.43 -10.15 -10.48
N LYS A 165 1.79 -11.44 -10.50
CA LYS A 165 0.84 -12.52 -10.78
C LYS A 165 -0.23 -12.63 -9.69
N GLU A 166 0.17 -12.55 -8.42
CA GLU A 166 -0.76 -12.56 -7.29
C GLU A 166 -1.70 -11.34 -7.32
N GLY A 167 -1.15 -10.14 -7.56
CA GLY A 167 -1.95 -8.92 -7.69
C GLY A 167 -2.97 -9.01 -8.83
N SER A 168 -2.56 -9.51 -10.00
CA SER A 168 -3.44 -9.70 -11.16
C SER A 168 -4.55 -10.72 -10.92
N SER A 169 -4.25 -11.81 -10.20
CA SER A 169 -5.23 -12.83 -9.82
C SER A 169 -6.30 -12.23 -8.91
N LEU A 170 -5.90 -11.47 -7.88
CA LEU A 170 -6.80 -10.83 -6.94
C LEU A 170 -7.66 -9.73 -7.58
N GLU A 171 -7.09 -8.92 -8.48
CA GLU A 171 -7.83 -7.88 -9.20
C GLU A 171 -8.90 -8.48 -10.12
N SER A 172 -8.58 -9.59 -10.80
CA SER A 172 -9.53 -10.30 -11.67
C SER A 172 -10.70 -10.85 -10.87
N ASN A 173 -10.43 -11.45 -9.70
CA ASN A 173 -11.46 -12.01 -8.82
C ASN A 173 -12.38 -10.93 -8.21
N LYS A 174 -11.87 -9.71 -7.99
CA LYS A 174 -12.69 -8.57 -7.54
C LYS A 174 -13.64 -8.05 -8.62
N SER A 175 -13.27 -8.19 -9.90
CA SER A 175 -14.06 -7.70 -11.04
C SER A 175 -15.23 -8.62 -11.41
N THR A 176 -15.26 -9.85 -10.89
CA THR A 176 -16.27 -10.88 -11.17
C THR A 176 -17.39 -10.98 -10.14
N ASN A 177 -17.43 -10.10 -9.13
CA ASN A 177 -18.51 -10.00 -8.13
C ASN A 177 -19.18 -8.63 -8.21
#